data_AF-A0A7J9GKW5-F1
#
_entry.id   AF-A0A7J9GKW5-F1
#
_cell.length_a   1.000
_cell.length_b   1.000
_cell.length_c   1.000
_cell.angle_alpha   90.00
_cell.angle_beta   90.00
_cell.angle_gamma   90.00
#
_symmetry.space_group_name_H-M   'P 1'
#
loop_
_entity.id
_entity.type
_entity.pdbx_description
1 polymer ?
#
loop_
_entity_poly.entity_id
_entity_poly.type
_entity_poly.pdbx_seq_one_letter_code
_entity_poly.pdbx_strand_id
1 'polypeptide(L)'
;MCGAVINPVNIRLNASTIAFLLGHSQSATVIVDQEFFTLAEDSLKIMKEKSQGHFNPPLLVVVADEACDPEALRYALGQGAIEYEKFLESGDPDVAWKPPQDEWQSIALGYTSGTTASPKGVVLHHRGAYLMSLCNPLVWGMNEGAIYLWTLPMFHCNGWCFTWALAALCGTNICLRQVIFHAN
;
A
#
# COMPACT_ATOMS: atom_id res chain seq x y z
N MET A 1 13.61 7.44 7.85
CA MET A 1 12.22 7.03 7.58
C MET A 1 11.26 8.11 8.09
N CYS A 2 10.04 8.18 7.55
CA CYS A 2 9.02 9.16 7.94
C CYS A 2 8.17 8.75 9.17
N GLY A 3 8.34 7.53 9.69
CA GLY A 3 7.58 7.03 10.86
C GLY A 3 6.10 6.74 10.59
N ALA A 4 5.68 6.70 9.32
CA ALA A 4 4.33 6.36 8.94
C ALA A 4 4.08 4.84 8.97
N VAL A 5 2.80 4.46 9.09
CA VAL A 5 2.33 3.07 9.02
C VAL A 5 1.75 2.82 7.64
N ILE A 6 2.30 1.85 6.89
CA ILE A 6 1.75 1.51 5.58
C ILE A 6 0.44 0.71 5.75
N ASN A 7 -0.61 1.09 5.03
CA ASN A 7 -1.89 0.37 5.01
C ASN A 7 -2.21 -0.11 3.58
N PRO A 8 -1.67 -1.26 3.13
CA PRO A 8 -1.97 -1.79 1.81
C PRO A 8 -3.44 -2.19 1.68
N VAL A 9 -4.19 -1.46 0.86
CA VAL A 9 -5.61 -1.71 0.65
C VAL A 9 -5.81 -2.71 -0.48
N ASN A 10 -6.71 -3.69 -0.27
CA ASN A 10 -7.11 -4.62 -1.31
C ASN A 10 -7.99 -3.91 -2.35
N ILE A 11 -7.42 -3.69 -3.54
CA ILE A 11 -8.06 -3.06 -4.70
C ILE A 11 -9.29 -3.82 -5.24
N ARG A 12 -9.51 -5.06 -4.81
CA ARG A 12 -10.69 -5.87 -5.19
C ARG A 12 -11.91 -5.60 -4.31
N LEU A 13 -11.78 -4.74 -3.30
CA LEU A 13 -12.89 -4.33 -2.43
C LEU A 13 -13.71 -3.21 -3.08
N ASN A 14 -14.98 -3.12 -2.70
CA ASN A 14 -15.83 -2.00 -3.13
C ASN A 14 -15.51 -0.70 -2.36
N ALA A 15 -15.94 0.42 -2.93
CA ALA A 15 -15.69 1.76 -2.39
C ALA A 15 -16.17 1.95 -0.94
N SER A 16 -17.33 1.38 -0.58
CA SER A 16 -17.86 1.48 0.79
C SER A 16 -16.96 0.79 1.82
N THR A 17 -16.37 -0.35 1.45
CA THR A 17 -15.42 -1.07 2.30
C THR A 17 -14.11 -0.31 2.41
N ILE A 18 -13.57 0.20 1.30
CA ILE A 18 -12.34 1.00 1.30
C ILE A 18 -12.53 2.29 2.12
N ALA A 19 -13.68 2.96 1.99
CA ALA A 19 -14.05 4.11 2.81
C ALA A 19 -14.01 3.80 4.31
N PHE A 20 -14.53 2.64 4.72
CA PHE A 20 -14.44 2.18 6.11
C PHE A 20 -12.97 1.97 6.54
N LEU A 21 -12.16 1.29 5.73
CA LEU A 21 -10.74 1.03 6.00
C LEU A 21 -9.94 2.34 6.18
N LEU A 22 -10.08 3.28 5.25
CA LEU A 22 -9.38 4.57 5.27
C LEU A 22 -9.84 5.44 6.45
N GLY A 23 -11.15 5.48 6.73
CA GLY A 23 -11.69 6.20 7.88
C GLY A 23 -11.28 5.60 9.22
N HIS A 24 -11.36 4.28 9.36
CA HIS A 24 -10.98 3.57 10.59
C HIS A 24 -9.48 3.67 10.89
N SER A 25 -8.64 3.65 9.86
CA SER A 25 -7.18 3.84 10.00
C SER A 25 -6.74 5.30 10.12
N GLN A 26 -7.65 6.26 9.93
CA GLN A 26 -7.34 7.69 9.86
C GLN A 26 -6.21 7.99 8.86
N SER A 27 -6.27 7.39 7.67
CA SER A 27 -5.25 7.56 6.64
C SER A 27 -5.00 9.04 6.36
N ALA A 28 -3.75 9.48 6.51
CA ALA A 28 -3.32 10.86 6.22
C ALA A 28 -2.96 11.07 4.75
N THR A 29 -2.56 9.99 4.06
CA THR A 29 -2.18 9.98 2.63
C THR A 29 -2.75 8.74 1.98
N VAL A 30 -3.23 8.88 0.75
CA VAL A 30 -3.65 7.79 -0.14
C VAL A 30 -2.79 7.86 -1.39
N ILE A 31 -1.99 6.82 -1.62
CA ILE A 31 -1.23 6.62 -2.86
C ILE A 31 -2.00 5.57 -3.67
N VAL A 32 -2.39 5.92 -4.89
CA VAL A 32 -3.25 5.09 -5.73
C VAL A 32 -2.70 5.00 -7.14
N ASP A 33 -2.73 3.80 -7.72
CA ASP A 33 -2.47 3.62 -9.14
C ASP A 33 -3.59 4.26 -9.97
N GLN A 34 -3.24 4.93 -11.07
CA GLN A 34 -4.21 5.64 -11.91
C GLN A 34 -5.41 4.78 -12.36
N GLU A 35 -5.26 3.46 -12.56
CA GLU A 35 -6.36 2.55 -12.93
C GLU A 35 -7.44 2.48 -11.84
N PHE A 36 -7.06 2.67 -10.57
CA PHE A 36 -7.96 2.59 -9.42
C PHE A 36 -8.32 3.97 -8.84
N PHE A 37 -8.02 5.05 -9.55
CA PHE A 37 -8.27 6.41 -9.05
C PHE A 37 -9.76 6.64 -8.74
N THR A 38 -10.67 6.26 -9.64
CA THR A 38 -12.12 6.40 -9.42
C THR A 38 -12.60 5.64 -8.19
N LEU A 39 -12.04 4.44 -7.93
CA LEU A 39 -12.37 3.66 -6.74
C LEU A 39 -11.93 4.39 -5.46
N ALA A 40 -10.75 5.00 -5.46
CA ALA A 40 -10.28 5.81 -4.33
C ALA A 40 -11.15 7.07 -4.16
N GLU A 41 -11.47 7.77 -5.24
CA GLU A 41 -12.32 8.96 -5.23
C GLU A 41 -13.70 8.66 -4.63
N ASP A 42 -14.37 7.62 -5.11
CA ASP A 42 -15.69 7.21 -4.61
C ASP A 42 -15.64 6.82 -3.12
N SER A 43 -14.54 6.20 -2.69
CA SER A 43 -14.33 5.89 -1.27
C SER A 43 -14.22 7.15 -0.42
N LEU A 44 -13.50 8.17 -0.89
CA LEU A 44 -13.35 9.45 -0.20
C LEU A 44 -14.67 10.25 -0.18
N LYS A 45 -15.48 10.20 -1.24
CA LYS A 45 -16.84 10.78 -1.26
C LYS A 45 -17.72 10.15 -0.17
N ILE A 46 -17.72 8.82 -0.05
CA ILE A 46 -18.46 8.11 1.01
C ILE A 46 -17.95 8.51 2.41
N MET A 47 -16.63 8.64 2.60
CA MET A 47 -16.07 9.12 3.87
C MET A 47 -16.55 10.53 4.21
N LYS A 48 -16.52 11.44 3.22
CA LYS A 48 -16.98 12.83 3.37
C LYS A 48 -18.45 12.88 3.77
N GLU A 49 -19.32 12.14 3.09
CA GLU A 49 -20.76 12.07 3.41
C GLU A 49 -21.01 11.57 4.84
N LYS A 50 -20.25 10.58 5.31
CA LYS A 50 -20.38 10.03 6.66
C LYS A 50 -19.75 10.87 7.77
N SER A 51 -18.88 11.83 7.42
CA SER A 51 -18.09 12.61 8.38
C SER A 51 -18.88 13.68 9.16
N GLN A 52 -20.16 13.93 8.83
CA GLN A 52 -21.03 14.93 9.47
C GLN A 52 -20.40 16.34 9.59
N GLY A 53 -19.52 16.72 8.64
CA GLY A 53 -18.86 18.04 8.62
C GLY A 53 -17.43 18.04 9.17
N HIS A 54 -16.92 16.93 9.69
CA HIS A 54 -15.55 16.78 10.18
C HIS A 54 -14.65 15.98 9.22
N PHE A 55 -14.76 16.25 7.92
CA PHE A 55 -13.91 15.59 6.91
C PHE A 55 -12.57 16.30 6.77
N ASN A 56 -11.49 15.61 7.12
CA ASN A 56 -10.14 15.99 6.71
C ASN A 56 -9.71 15.06 5.57
N PRO A 57 -9.66 15.52 4.30
CA PRO A 57 -9.25 14.68 3.20
C PRO A 57 -7.78 14.27 3.34
N PRO A 58 -7.42 13.00 3.06
CA PRO A 58 -6.02 12.63 2.95
C PRO A 58 -5.36 13.34 1.77
N LEU A 59 -4.04 13.49 1.82
CA LEU A 59 -3.25 13.82 0.65
C LEU A 59 -3.42 12.72 -0.40
N LEU A 60 -3.84 13.08 -1.61
CA LEU A 60 -4.08 12.14 -2.69
C LEU A 60 -2.92 12.18 -3.70
N VAL A 61 -2.22 11.06 -3.83
CA VAL A 61 -1.10 10.89 -4.76
C VAL A 61 -1.47 9.81 -5.78
N VAL A 62 -1.34 10.12 -7.07
CA VAL A 62 -1.62 9.19 -8.16
C VAL A 62 -0.31 8.70 -8.79
N VAL A 63 -0.17 7.39 -8.94
CA VAL A 63 0.96 6.76 -9.62
C VAL A 63 0.58 6.59 -11.10
N ALA A 64 1.35 7.23 -11.98
CA ALA A 64 1.20 7.10 -13.41
C ALA A 64 1.81 5.78 -13.92
N ASP A 65 1.20 5.20 -14.95
CA ASP A 65 1.72 4.02 -15.64
C ASP A 65 1.42 4.15 -17.15
N GLU A 66 2.45 4.01 -17.98
CA GLU A 66 2.33 4.16 -19.44
C GLU A 66 1.41 3.10 -20.08
N ALA A 67 1.18 1.97 -19.39
CA ALA A 67 0.33 0.89 -19.86
C ALA A 67 -1.17 1.14 -19.62
N CYS A 68 -1.59 2.18 -18.88
CA CYS A 68 -3.01 2.51 -18.75
C CYS A 68 -3.42 3.75 -19.55
N ASP A 69 -4.74 3.97 -19.61
CA ASP A 69 -5.34 5.09 -20.33
C ASP A 69 -4.84 6.45 -19.79
N PRO A 70 -4.19 7.28 -20.61
CA PRO A 70 -3.74 8.62 -20.22
C PRO A 70 -4.88 9.55 -19.75
N GLU A 71 -6.14 9.30 -20.14
CA GLU A 71 -7.28 10.08 -19.64
C GLU A 71 -7.52 9.86 -18.15
N ALA A 72 -7.24 8.66 -17.61
CA ALA A 72 -7.41 8.37 -16.19
C ALA A 72 -6.46 9.25 -15.35
N LEU A 73 -5.21 9.40 -15.80
CA LEU A 73 -4.25 10.30 -15.17
C LEU A 73 -4.69 11.77 -15.27
N ARG A 74 -5.10 12.22 -16.47
CA ARG A 74 -5.60 13.60 -16.65
C ARG A 74 -6.79 13.90 -15.73
N TYR A 75 -7.72 12.98 -15.63
CA TYR A 75 -8.85 13.09 -14.72
C TYR A 75 -8.37 13.21 -13.27
N ALA A 76 -7.49 12.32 -12.82
CA ALA A 76 -6.95 12.34 -11.45
C ALA A 76 -6.31 13.69 -11.08
N LEU A 77 -5.49 14.24 -11.98
CA LEU A 77 -4.87 15.55 -11.80
C LEU A 77 -5.92 16.68 -11.78
N GLY A 78 -6.95 16.60 -12.62
CA GLY A 78 -8.08 17.53 -12.63
C GLY A 78 -8.89 17.53 -11.32
N GLN A 79 -8.88 16.42 -10.57
CA GLN A 79 -9.49 16.30 -9.23
C GLN A 79 -8.55 16.75 -8.10
N GLY A 80 -7.36 17.26 -8.42
CA GLY A 80 -6.41 17.80 -7.43
C GLY A 80 -5.47 16.75 -6.81
N ALA A 81 -5.35 15.57 -7.41
CA ALA A 81 -4.29 14.63 -7.02
C ALA A 81 -2.91 15.14 -7.46
N ILE A 82 -1.88 14.75 -6.71
CA ILE A 82 -0.48 15.02 -7.06
C ILE A 82 0.07 13.77 -7.75
N GLU A 83 0.73 13.93 -8.90
CA GLU A 83 1.44 12.81 -9.54
C GLU A 83 2.62 12.36 -8.66
N TYR A 84 2.84 11.05 -8.54
CA TYR A 84 3.80 10.45 -7.61
C TYR A 84 5.25 10.91 -7.82
N GLU A 85 5.76 10.92 -9.06
CA GLU A 85 7.12 11.40 -9.32
C GLU A 85 7.26 12.90 -9.01
N LYS A 86 6.22 13.70 -9.31
CA LYS A 86 6.16 15.11 -8.87
C LYS A 86 6.10 15.29 -7.36
N PHE A 87 5.43 14.39 -6.66
CA PHE A 87 5.45 14.37 -5.21
C PHE A 87 6.85 14.05 -4.66
N LEU A 88 7.57 13.10 -5.26
CA LEU A 88 8.94 12.76 -4.87
C LEU A 88 9.92 13.92 -5.07
N GLU A 89 9.79 14.69 -6.17
CA GLU A 89 10.62 15.88 -6.44
C GLU A 89 10.53 16.95 -5.33
N SER A 90 9.47 16.94 -4.51
CA SER A 90 9.31 17.86 -3.38
C SER A 90 10.10 17.45 -2.12
N GLY A 91 10.65 16.23 -2.09
CA GLY A 91 11.42 15.72 -0.96
C GLY A 91 12.83 16.32 -0.87
N ASP A 92 13.33 16.44 0.36
CA ASP A 92 14.72 16.83 0.62
C ASP A 92 15.64 15.60 0.41
N PRO A 93 16.54 15.59 -0.60
CA PRO A 93 17.44 14.47 -0.85
C PRO A 93 18.49 14.28 0.27
N ASP A 94 18.75 15.32 1.06
CA ASP A 94 19.74 15.30 2.14
C ASP A 94 19.12 14.92 3.50
N VAL A 95 17.82 14.54 3.52
CA VAL A 95 17.15 14.16 4.75
C VAL A 95 17.82 12.93 5.38
N ALA A 96 18.36 13.11 6.59
CA ALA A 96 19.04 12.03 7.28
C ALA A 96 18.06 10.90 7.62
N TRP A 97 18.35 9.69 7.14
CA TRP A 97 17.57 8.51 7.51
C TRP A 97 17.68 8.26 9.02
N LYS A 98 16.54 7.94 9.64
CA LYS A 98 16.42 7.58 11.05
C LYS A 98 15.74 6.21 11.18
N PRO A 99 16.28 5.31 12.03
CA PRO A 99 15.61 4.05 12.40
C PRO A 99 14.35 4.33 13.24
N PRO A 100 13.46 3.34 13.47
CA PRO A 100 12.40 3.54 14.45
C PRO A 100 13.03 3.76 15.83
N GLN A 101 12.38 4.56 16.68
CA GLN A 101 12.88 4.80 18.03
C GLN A 101 12.76 3.55 18.91
N ASP A 102 11.74 2.74 18.62
CA ASP A 102 11.47 1.47 19.26
C ASP A 102 11.00 0.47 18.19
N GLU A 103 11.57 -0.73 18.18
CA GLU A 103 11.19 -1.80 17.25
C GLU A 103 9.76 -2.33 17.47
N TRP A 104 9.11 -1.98 18.58
CA TRP A 104 7.69 -2.25 18.82
C TRP A 104 6.75 -1.23 18.17
N GLN A 105 7.28 -0.15 17.58
CA GLN A 105 6.47 0.78 16.80
C GLN A 105 5.87 0.10 15.57
N SER A 106 4.66 0.52 15.21
CA SER A 106 3.92 0.01 14.06
C SER A 106 4.63 0.37 12.75
N ILE A 107 4.78 -0.61 11.86
CA ILE A 107 5.29 -0.41 10.49
C ILE A 107 4.18 -0.57 9.46
N ALA A 108 3.21 -1.46 9.72
CA ALA A 108 2.14 -1.76 8.78
C ALA A 108 0.80 -2.04 9.47
N LEU A 109 -0.27 -1.79 8.75
CA LEU A 109 -1.65 -2.13 9.08
C LEU A 109 -2.22 -2.93 7.91
N GLY A 110 -2.77 -4.11 8.19
CA GLY A 110 -3.50 -4.89 7.19
C GLY A 110 -4.93 -5.14 7.66
N TYR A 111 -5.89 -5.19 6.75
CA TYR A 111 -7.27 -5.53 7.10
C TYR A 111 -7.62 -6.95 6.67
N THR A 112 -8.30 -7.68 7.56
CA THR A 112 -8.89 -8.98 7.26
C THR A 112 -10.39 -8.94 7.48
N SER A 113 -11.14 -9.55 6.56
CA SER A 113 -12.55 -9.83 6.80
C SER A 113 -12.65 -10.94 7.84
N GLY A 114 -13.51 -10.75 8.85
CA GLY A 114 -13.95 -11.81 9.74
C GLY A 114 -15.32 -12.33 9.31
N THR A 115 -15.82 -13.36 9.97
CA THR A 115 -17.16 -13.93 9.71
C THR A 115 -18.32 -13.02 10.17
N THR A 116 -18.05 -11.98 10.98
CA THR A 116 -19.07 -11.18 11.68
C THR A 116 -18.98 -9.68 11.40
N ALA A 117 -19.37 -9.29 10.18
CA ALA A 117 -19.68 -7.92 9.74
C ALA A 117 -18.50 -7.04 9.26
N SER A 118 -17.69 -6.45 10.15
CA SER A 118 -16.72 -5.41 9.75
C SER A 118 -15.27 -5.92 9.68
N PRO A 119 -14.47 -5.48 8.68
CA PRO A 119 -13.03 -5.77 8.62
C PRO A 119 -12.30 -5.35 9.89
N LYS A 120 -11.32 -6.15 10.31
CA LYS A 120 -10.49 -5.87 11.49
C LYS A 120 -9.07 -5.51 11.07
N GLY A 121 -8.51 -4.48 11.67
CA GLY A 121 -7.13 -4.05 11.46
C GLY A 121 -6.15 -4.91 12.25
N VAL A 122 -5.17 -5.48 11.57
CA VAL A 122 -4.02 -6.19 12.13
C VAL A 122 -2.83 -5.25 12.07
N VAL A 123 -2.36 -4.82 13.25
CA VAL A 123 -1.22 -3.90 13.37
C VAL A 123 0.06 -4.72 13.52
N LEU A 124 1.04 -4.47 12.65
CA LEU A 124 2.35 -5.11 12.69
C LEU A 124 3.40 -4.10 13.14
N HIS A 125 4.32 -4.56 13.97
CA HIS A 125 5.46 -3.78 14.46
C HIS A 125 6.76 -4.13 13.73
N HIS A 126 7.74 -3.22 13.76
CA HIS A 126 9.03 -3.39 13.08
C HIS A 126 9.74 -4.70 13.45
N ARG A 127 9.81 -5.06 14.74
CA ARG A 127 10.43 -6.29 15.22
C ARG A 127 9.81 -7.54 14.59
N GLY A 128 8.48 -7.59 14.48
CA GLY A 128 7.76 -8.74 13.93
C GLY A 128 8.00 -8.89 12.44
N ALA A 129 7.95 -7.77 11.71
CA ALA A 129 8.29 -7.75 10.29
C ALA A 129 9.75 -8.16 10.03
N TYR A 130 10.69 -7.68 10.85
CA TYR A 130 12.11 -8.05 10.75
C TYR A 130 12.36 -9.53 11.04
N LEU A 131 11.78 -10.08 12.12
CA LEU A 131 11.94 -11.50 12.43
C LEU A 131 11.34 -12.39 11.34
N MET A 132 10.19 -12.00 10.79
CA MET A 132 9.56 -12.73 9.68
C MET A 132 10.39 -12.62 8.39
N SER A 133 10.99 -11.46 8.10
CA SER A 133 11.81 -11.27 6.89
C SER A 133 13.09 -12.10 6.91
N LEU A 134 13.60 -12.45 8.10
CA LEU A 134 14.72 -13.40 8.27
C LEU A 134 14.26 -14.87 8.31
N CYS A 135 13.07 -15.14 8.84
CA CYS A 135 12.51 -16.49 8.89
C CYS A 135 12.14 -17.02 7.49
N ASN A 136 11.57 -16.17 6.64
CA ASN A 136 11.14 -16.53 5.29
C ASN A 136 12.28 -17.18 4.47
N PRO A 137 13.47 -16.57 4.33
CA PRO A 137 14.60 -17.18 3.62
C PRO A 137 15.02 -18.55 4.17
N LEU A 138 15.02 -18.71 5.50
CA LEU A 138 15.41 -19.97 6.15
C LEU A 138 14.42 -21.09 5.83
N VAL A 139 13.13 -20.81 5.91
CA VAL A 139 12.08 -21.81 5.68
C VAL A 139 11.95 -22.17 4.20
N TRP A 140 12.13 -21.18 3.31
CA TRP A 140 11.96 -21.36 1.86
C TRP A 140 13.26 -21.71 1.13
N GLY A 141 14.40 -21.76 1.83
CA GLY A 141 15.71 -22.02 1.22
C GLY A 141 16.13 -20.94 0.22
N MET A 142 15.76 -19.67 0.48
CA MET A 142 16.13 -18.55 -0.39
C MET A 142 17.56 -18.12 -0.12
N ASN A 143 18.31 -17.87 -1.19
CA ASN A 143 19.68 -17.38 -1.12
C ASN A 143 19.73 -15.85 -1.32
N GLU A 144 20.85 -15.25 -0.94
CA GLU A 144 21.20 -13.89 -1.34
C GLU A 144 21.07 -13.74 -2.87
N GLY A 145 20.51 -12.61 -3.32
CA GLY A 145 20.27 -12.35 -4.74
C GLY A 145 19.09 -13.13 -5.34
N ALA A 146 18.18 -13.68 -4.51
CA ALA A 146 16.98 -14.37 -4.99
C ALA A 146 16.16 -13.50 -5.96
N ILE A 147 15.70 -14.09 -7.07
CA ILE A 147 14.80 -13.44 -8.03
C ILE A 147 13.39 -13.95 -7.75
N TYR A 148 12.47 -13.05 -7.44
CA TYR A 148 11.11 -13.38 -7.02
C TYR A 148 10.08 -12.76 -7.96
N LEU A 149 9.22 -13.60 -8.53
CA LEU A 149 8.08 -13.17 -9.34
C LEU A 149 6.84 -12.96 -8.47
N TRP A 150 6.35 -11.73 -8.44
CA TRP A 150 5.15 -11.37 -7.69
C TRP A 150 3.88 -11.81 -8.41
N THR A 151 3.34 -12.95 -7.97
CA THR A 151 1.99 -13.41 -8.33
C THR A 151 0.99 -13.24 -7.20
N LEU A 152 1.48 -13.18 -5.95
CA LEU A 152 0.71 -12.84 -4.76
C LEU A 152 0.58 -11.32 -4.63
N PRO A 153 -0.63 -10.75 -4.43
CA PRO A 153 -0.77 -9.32 -4.21
C PRO A 153 -0.09 -8.85 -2.92
N MET A 154 0.66 -7.75 -2.99
CA MET A 154 1.37 -7.20 -1.82
C MET A 154 0.44 -6.70 -0.72
N PHE A 155 -0.84 -6.40 -1.02
CA PHE A 155 -1.82 -6.09 0.03
C PHE A 155 -2.21 -7.30 0.88
N HIS A 156 -1.91 -8.52 0.44
CA HIS A 156 -2.24 -9.74 1.16
C HIS A 156 -1.14 -10.08 2.17
N CYS A 157 -1.34 -9.67 3.43
CA CYS A 157 -0.38 -9.83 4.52
C CYS A 157 1.03 -9.28 4.16
N ASN A 158 1.06 -8.09 3.55
CA ASN A 158 2.30 -7.43 3.09
C ASN A 158 3.14 -8.32 2.16
N GLY A 159 2.48 -9.06 1.26
CA GLY A 159 3.13 -10.05 0.41
C GLY A 159 3.78 -11.18 1.20
N TRP A 160 3.11 -11.63 2.27
CA TRP A 160 3.65 -12.59 3.25
C TRP A 160 5.03 -12.19 3.81
N CYS A 161 5.30 -10.87 3.92
CA CYS A 161 6.59 -10.32 4.35
C CYS A 161 7.75 -10.50 3.34
N PHE A 162 7.50 -11.04 2.15
CA PHE A 162 8.56 -11.21 1.13
C PHE A 162 9.09 -9.88 0.59
N THR A 163 8.31 -8.79 0.66
CA THR A 163 8.78 -7.44 0.29
C THR A 163 10.00 -7.03 1.12
N TRP A 164 9.96 -7.28 2.43
CA TRP A 164 11.08 -7.02 3.33
C TRP A 164 12.13 -8.13 3.31
N ALA A 165 11.73 -9.39 3.10
CA ALA A 165 12.68 -10.51 2.99
C ALA A 165 13.62 -10.34 1.78
N LEU A 166 13.09 -9.94 0.63
CA LEU A 166 13.91 -9.71 -0.57
C LEU A 166 14.85 -8.53 -0.40
N ALA A 167 14.42 -7.46 0.28
CA ALA A 167 15.32 -6.36 0.63
C ALA A 167 16.48 -6.84 1.52
N ALA A 168 16.20 -7.70 2.52
CA ALA A 168 17.22 -8.27 3.40
C ALA A 168 18.19 -9.23 2.68
N LEU A 169 17.74 -9.89 1.61
CA LEU A 169 18.53 -10.80 0.79
C LEU A 169 19.23 -10.13 -0.40
N CYS A 170 19.13 -8.81 -0.56
CA CYS A 170 19.56 -8.12 -1.79
C CYS A 170 18.95 -8.75 -3.06
N GLY A 171 17.70 -9.21 -2.96
CA GLY A 171 16.98 -9.90 -4.02
C GLY A 171 16.33 -8.96 -5.04
N THR A 172 15.89 -9.54 -6.15
CA THR A 172 15.23 -8.85 -7.26
C THR A 172 13.72 -9.12 -7.23
N ASN A 173 12.94 -8.05 -7.25
CA ASN A 173 11.48 -8.11 -7.36
C ASN A 173 11.07 -8.01 -8.84
N ILE A 174 10.45 -9.06 -9.38
CA ILE A 174 9.80 -9.01 -10.71
C ILE A 174 8.30 -8.81 -10.47
N CYS A 175 7.80 -7.61 -10.77
CA CYS A 175 6.41 -7.26 -10.57
C CYS A 175 5.63 -7.37 -11.88
N LEU A 176 4.40 -7.90 -11.80
CA LEU A 176 3.44 -7.90 -12.89
C LEU A 176 2.26 -7.02 -12.51
N ARG A 177 1.78 -6.20 -13.44
CA ARG A 177 0.55 -5.40 -13.25
C ARG A 177 -0.67 -6.31 -13.07
N GLN A 178 -0.75 -7.37 -13.88
CA GLN A 178 -1.83 -8.34 -13.85
C GLN A 178 -1.30 -9.77 -14.02
N VAL A 179 -1.92 -10.73 -13.34
CA VAL A 179 -1.70 -12.16 -13.52
C VAL A 179 -2.84 -12.70 -14.38
N ILE A 180 -2.59 -12.88 -15.67
CA ILE A 180 -3.58 -13.38 -16.63
C ILE A 180 -3.33 -14.88 -16.85
N PHE A 181 -4.33 -15.70 -16.57
CA PHE A 181 -4.31 -17.12 -16.94
C PHE A 181 -4.96 -17.27 -18.31
N HIS A 182 -4.20 -17.65 -19.32
CA HIS A 182 -4.78 -18.15 -20.56
C HIS A 182 -5.19 -19.60 -20.33
N ALA A 183 -6.50 -19.86 -20.32
CA ALA A 183 -7.00 -21.23 -20.43
C ALA A 183 -6.72 -21.69 -21.87
N ASN A 184 -5.92 -22.74 -22.02
CA ASN A 184 -5.75 -23.47 -23.28
C ASN A 184 -7.01 -24.29 -23.60
#